data_AF-A0A0G9H0A1-F1
#
_entry.id   AF-A0A0G9H0A1-F1
#
_cell.length_a   1.000
_cell.length_b   1.000
_cell.length_c   1.000
_cell.angle_alpha   90.00
_cell.angle_beta   90.00
_cell.angle_gamma   90.00
#
_symmetry.space_group_name_H-M   'P 1'
#
loop_
_entity.id
_entity.type
_entity.pdbx_description
1 polymer ?
#
loop_
_entity_poly.entity_id
_entity_poly.type
_entity_poly.pdbx_seq_one_letter_code
_entity_poly.pdbx_strand_id
1 'polypeptide(L)'
;MAMLLVHLVMGMAALHSGASNPMDPAMEARWDSGHYLAIADKGYEFFSCASVPGMDPNAWCGNAGWFPGYPLMIRVASWTGMGAMLAGVVLSALFQLGTLWLVWEKLLGGLWSHRNFLCLLLAAFFPGHIYYHAVFPISVFTFFATLSLCYLLEHQPFSSGAAGALASFSYSTGFLVAPVAFAFALLAKFQRHPSGKLRAGMIAAALSLLGFAAVLALHKLEVGQWAAFFKVQAKYGHGLHNPWHTLRENLAPLAAKPSTWTRSVAPALQSALVAILVMSIVISMLWRRMEMTRQDLLLTLFTLTFWLFPLVMGGGVSIYRAEALLLPACVLMRRLPLALQTGLTVCAVFLAYPMAMLFYSSKLV
;
A
#
# COMPACT_ATOMS: atom_id res chain seq x y z
N MET A 1 9.80 -7.09 17.79
CA MET A 1 10.59 -5.88 18.10
C MET A 1 10.29 -4.72 17.15
N ALA A 2 10.50 -4.85 15.82
CA ALA A 2 10.30 -3.73 14.88
C ALA A 2 8.88 -3.11 14.94
N MET A 3 7.83 -3.94 15.02
CA MET A 3 6.44 -3.47 15.19
C MET A 3 6.22 -2.67 16.49
N LEU A 4 6.86 -3.07 17.59
CA LEU A 4 6.74 -2.35 18.86
C LEU A 4 7.40 -0.98 18.79
N LEU A 5 8.51 -0.85 18.05
CA LEU A 5 9.20 0.43 17.87
C LEU A 5 8.33 1.42 17.08
N VAL A 6 7.66 0.98 16.02
CA VAL A 6 6.76 1.88 15.26
C VAL A 6 5.55 2.28 16.10
N HIS A 7 4.97 1.36 16.88
CA HIS A 7 3.90 1.68 17.82
C HIS A 7 4.33 2.66 18.91
N LEU A 8 5.56 2.57 19.41
CA LEU A 8 6.10 3.55 20.36
C LEU A 8 6.18 4.94 19.71
N VAL A 9 6.70 5.04 18.48
CA VAL A 9 6.78 6.32 17.75
C VAL A 9 5.39 6.89 17.48
N MET A 10 4.44 6.05 17.06
CA MET A 10 3.05 6.47 16.84
C MET A 10 2.39 6.92 18.14
N GLY A 11 2.57 6.19 19.25
CA GLY A 11 2.02 6.58 20.55
C GLY A 11 2.58 7.90 21.05
N MET A 12 3.90 8.13 20.90
CA MET A 12 4.52 9.42 21.23
C MET A 12 3.97 10.56 20.36
N ALA A 13 3.80 10.33 19.06
CA ALA A 13 3.23 11.31 18.15
C ALA A 13 1.74 11.62 18.47
N ALA A 14 0.95 10.61 18.84
CA ALA A 14 -0.43 10.79 19.26
C ALA A 14 -0.53 11.66 20.52
N LEU A 15 0.28 11.36 21.54
CA LEU A 15 0.36 12.16 22.78
C LEU A 15 0.77 13.61 22.48
N HIS A 16 1.77 13.82 21.62
CA HIS A 16 2.18 15.16 21.21
C HIS A 16 1.05 15.92 20.49
N SER A 17 0.28 15.23 19.66
CA SER A 17 -0.88 15.80 18.96
C SER A 17 -2.10 16.02 19.87
N GLY A 18 -1.98 15.80 21.19
CA GLY A 18 -3.01 16.10 22.19
C GLY A 18 -3.94 14.93 22.52
N ALA A 19 -3.60 13.70 22.13
CA ALA A 19 -4.38 12.53 22.51
C ALA A 19 -4.30 12.28 24.03
N SER A 20 -5.45 12.16 24.70
CA SER A 20 -5.51 11.77 26.11
C SER A 20 -5.18 10.28 26.31
N ASN A 21 -5.54 9.45 25.33
CA ASN A 21 -5.23 8.02 25.31
C ASN A 21 -4.75 7.60 23.90
N PRO A 22 -3.46 7.29 23.72
CA PRO A 22 -2.93 6.87 22.42
C PRO A 22 -3.40 5.47 22.00
N MET A 23 -4.03 4.70 22.91
CA MET A 23 -4.58 3.38 22.63
C MET A 23 -6.07 3.41 22.24
N ASP A 24 -6.69 4.59 22.16
CA ASP A 24 -8.07 4.72 21.71
C ASP A 24 -8.17 4.40 20.20
N PRO A 25 -8.93 3.37 19.77
CA PRO A 25 -9.09 3.03 18.36
C PRO A 25 -9.61 4.18 17.49
N ALA A 26 -10.32 5.15 18.07
CA ALA A 26 -10.80 6.33 17.35
C ALA A 26 -9.64 7.21 16.83
N MET A 27 -8.44 7.10 17.41
CA MET A 27 -7.25 7.81 16.94
C MET A 27 -6.74 7.29 15.60
N GLU A 28 -6.98 6.01 15.32
CA GLU A 28 -6.56 5.31 14.10
C GLU A 28 -7.58 5.45 12.96
N ALA A 29 -8.77 5.97 13.25
CA ALA A 29 -9.81 6.24 12.25
C ALA A 29 -9.72 7.71 11.78
N ARG A 30 -9.27 7.91 10.54
CA ARG A 30 -9.12 9.25 9.93
C ARG A 30 -9.62 9.26 8.49
N TRP A 31 -10.32 10.33 8.12
CA TRP A 31 -10.80 10.61 6.76
C TRP A 31 -11.49 9.41 6.10
N ASP A 32 -10.82 8.76 5.16
CA ASP A 32 -11.33 7.63 4.39
C ASP A 32 -11.70 6.42 5.25
N SER A 33 -11.19 6.31 6.48
CA SER A 33 -11.66 5.32 7.46
C SER A 33 -13.19 5.35 7.61
N GLY A 34 -13.80 6.53 7.51
CA GLY A 34 -15.25 6.69 7.54
C GLY A 34 -15.95 5.93 6.42
N HIS A 35 -15.40 5.91 5.20
CA HIS A 35 -15.98 5.15 4.09
C HIS A 35 -15.89 3.65 4.32
N TYR A 36 -14.74 3.13 4.80
CA TYR A 36 -14.62 1.70 5.09
C TYR A 36 -15.51 1.25 6.25
N LEU A 37 -15.62 2.05 7.30
CA LEU A 37 -16.53 1.79 8.42
C LEU A 37 -18.01 1.85 7.97
N ALA A 38 -18.38 2.83 7.12
CA ALA A 38 -19.73 2.92 6.56
C ALA A 38 -20.07 1.72 5.69
N ILE A 39 -19.15 1.25 4.84
CA ILE A 39 -19.35 0.02 4.06
C ILE A 39 -19.50 -1.17 5.02
N ALA A 40 -18.69 -1.27 6.07
CA ALA A 40 -18.78 -2.37 7.03
C ALA A 40 -20.12 -2.39 7.77
N ASP A 41 -20.65 -1.22 8.15
CA ASP A 41 -21.90 -1.06 8.90
C ASP A 41 -23.16 -1.18 8.02
N LYS A 42 -23.21 -0.41 6.91
CA LYS A 42 -24.43 -0.21 6.11
C LYS A 42 -24.35 -0.70 4.67
N GLY A 43 -23.16 -1.05 4.19
CA GLY A 43 -22.93 -1.43 2.79
C GLY A 43 -22.68 -0.23 1.86
N TYR A 44 -22.82 -0.46 0.56
CA TYR A 44 -22.52 0.55 -0.43
C TYR A 44 -23.62 1.61 -0.62
N GLU A 45 -23.18 2.85 -0.78
CA GLU A 45 -23.96 4.01 -1.15
C GLU A 45 -23.43 4.58 -2.47
N PHE A 46 -24.35 4.94 -3.36
CA PHE A 46 -24.02 5.53 -4.66
C PHE A 46 -25.15 6.49 -5.10
N PHE A 47 -24.85 7.78 -5.20
CA PHE A 47 -25.83 8.82 -5.50
C PHE A 47 -25.20 10.01 -6.25
N SER A 48 -26.01 10.87 -6.87
CA SER A 48 -25.53 12.10 -7.52
C SER A 48 -24.99 13.09 -6.48
N CYS A 49 -23.90 13.77 -6.79
CA CYS A 49 -23.35 14.82 -5.92
C CYS A 49 -24.19 16.11 -5.90
N ALA A 50 -25.27 16.23 -6.67
CA ALA A 50 -26.11 17.43 -6.73
C ALA A 50 -26.67 17.86 -5.36
N SER A 51 -26.89 16.91 -4.45
CA SER A 51 -27.36 17.18 -3.08
C SER A 51 -26.23 17.49 -2.08
N VAL A 52 -24.96 17.44 -2.50
CA VAL A 52 -23.81 17.67 -1.61
C VAL A 52 -23.23 19.06 -1.85
N PRO A 53 -23.33 19.97 -0.85
CA PRO A 53 -22.82 21.34 -0.99
C PRO A 53 -21.33 21.36 -1.36
N GLY A 54 -20.96 22.17 -2.36
CA GLY A 54 -19.58 22.37 -2.77
C GLY A 54 -19.00 21.29 -3.69
N MET A 55 -19.77 20.29 -4.10
CA MET A 55 -19.37 19.33 -5.14
C MET A 55 -20.04 19.63 -6.48
N ASP A 56 -19.38 19.24 -7.59
CA ASP A 56 -19.94 19.31 -8.94
C ASP A 56 -21.24 18.51 -9.00
N PRO A 57 -22.39 19.13 -9.34
CA PRO A 57 -23.68 18.44 -9.42
C PRO A 57 -23.71 17.27 -10.41
N ASN A 58 -22.84 17.28 -11.43
CA ASN A 58 -22.75 16.22 -12.43
C ASN A 58 -21.86 15.05 -11.99
N ALA A 59 -21.15 15.18 -10.86
CA ALA A 59 -20.30 14.13 -10.32
C ALA A 59 -21.12 13.08 -9.53
N TRP A 60 -20.45 11.97 -9.21
CA TRP A 60 -21.02 10.89 -8.40
C TRP A 60 -20.36 10.79 -7.02
N CYS A 61 -21.22 10.52 -6.04
CA CYS A 61 -20.94 10.53 -4.61
C CYS A 61 -21.36 9.21 -3.96
N GLY A 62 -20.94 9.02 -2.71
CA GLY A 62 -21.09 7.78 -1.97
C GLY A 62 -19.74 7.11 -1.70
N ASN A 63 -19.79 5.87 -1.20
CA ASN A 63 -18.62 5.12 -0.75
C ASN A 63 -18.16 4.02 -1.75
N ALA A 64 -18.77 3.94 -2.94
CA ALA A 64 -18.38 3.00 -4.00
C ALA A 64 -16.95 3.23 -4.57
N GLY A 65 -16.27 4.31 -4.17
CA GLY A 65 -14.87 4.56 -4.48
C GLY A 65 -13.88 3.69 -3.68
N TRP A 66 -14.34 3.00 -2.62
CA TRP A 66 -13.51 2.23 -1.70
C TRP A 66 -13.88 0.74 -1.73
N PHE A 67 -12.87 -0.12 -1.62
CA PHE A 67 -13.00 -1.55 -1.92
C PHE A 67 -13.51 -2.36 -0.72
N PRO A 68 -14.23 -3.48 -0.96
CA PRO A 68 -15.02 -4.16 0.07
C PRO A 68 -14.24 -5.12 0.95
N GLY A 69 -13.04 -5.59 0.53
CA GLY A 69 -12.31 -6.64 1.24
C GLY A 69 -12.09 -6.34 2.72
N TYR A 70 -11.57 -5.15 3.03
CA TYR A 70 -11.34 -4.73 4.42
C TYR A 70 -12.65 -4.46 5.21
N PRO A 71 -13.65 -3.72 4.68
CA PRO A 71 -14.96 -3.58 5.32
C PRO A 71 -15.65 -4.89 5.66
N LEU A 72 -15.60 -5.88 4.77
CA LEU A 72 -16.20 -7.20 5.00
C LEU A 72 -15.46 -7.94 6.13
N MET A 73 -14.14 -7.84 6.20
CA MET A 73 -13.37 -8.38 7.32
C MET A 73 -13.73 -7.70 8.64
N ILE A 74 -13.88 -6.36 8.65
CA ILE A 74 -14.36 -5.62 9.83
C ILE A 74 -15.73 -6.13 10.25
N ARG A 75 -16.69 -6.24 9.32
CA ARG A 75 -18.05 -6.73 9.59
C ARG A 75 -18.04 -8.11 10.22
N VAL A 76 -17.26 -9.04 9.67
CA VAL A 76 -17.12 -10.41 10.20
C VAL A 76 -16.48 -10.39 11.60
N ALA A 77 -15.43 -9.59 11.80
CA ALA A 77 -14.79 -9.46 13.11
C ALA A 77 -15.75 -8.88 14.16
N SER A 78 -16.62 -7.95 13.77
CA SER A 78 -17.63 -7.36 14.66
C SER A 78 -18.68 -8.38 15.16
N TRP A 79 -18.85 -9.54 14.49
CA TRP A 79 -19.71 -10.62 15.01
C TRP A 79 -19.23 -11.21 16.33
N THR A 80 -17.97 -10.98 16.70
CA THR A 80 -17.42 -11.36 18.02
C THR A 80 -17.83 -10.40 19.15
N GLY A 81 -18.59 -9.34 18.85
CA GLY A 81 -18.94 -8.27 19.79
C GLY A 81 -17.92 -7.12 19.82
N MET A 82 -16.84 -7.18 19.03
CA MET A 82 -15.92 -6.06 18.86
C MET A 82 -16.59 -4.89 18.12
N GLY A 83 -16.36 -3.66 18.59
CA GLY A 83 -16.74 -2.46 17.85
C GLY A 83 -15.95 -2.34 16.54
N ALA A 84 -16.59 -1.82 15.48
CA ALA A 84 -16.01 -1.80 14.13
C ALA A 84 -14.65 -1.08 14.03
N MET A 85 -14.44 0.00 14.79
CA MET A 85 -13.15 0.70 14.83
C MET A 85 -12.05 -0.18 15.44
N LEU A 86 -12.32 -0.80 16.59
CA LEU A 86 -11.38 -1.71 17.24
C LEU A 86 -11.07 -2.91 16.34
N ALA A 87 -12.09 -3.49 15.70
CA ALA A 87 -11.91 -4.56 14.73
C ALA A 87 -10.98 -4.12 13.58
N GLY A 88 -11.17 -2.90 13.05
CA GLY A 88 -10.31 -2.32 12.03
C GLY A 88 -8.84 -2.21 12.47
N VAL A 89 -8.59 -1.65 13.66
CA VAL A 89 -7.22 -1.51 14.22
C VAL A 89 -6.56 -2.87 14.45
N VAL A 90 -7.29 -3.82 15.05
CA VAL A 90 -6.79 -5.17 15.31
C VAL A 90 -6.45 -5.89 14.00
N LEU A 91 -7.33 -5.85 13.00
CA LEU A 91 -7.06 -6.41 11.68
C LEU A 91 -5.81 -5.76 11.06
N SER A 92 -5.72 -4.43 11.08
CA SER A 92 -4.57 -3.71 10.54
C SER A 92 -3.26 -4.15 11.20
N ALA A 93 -3.24 -4.25 12.53
CA ALA A 93 -2.09 -4.72 13.30
C ALA A 93 -1.72 -6.18 12.96
N LEU A 94 -2.69 -7.08 12.87
CA LEU A 94 -2.46 -8.49 12.54
C LEU A 94 -1.89 -8.66 11.13
N PHE A 95 -2.45 -7.96 10.14
CA PHE A 95 -1.96 -8.03 8.76
C PHE A 95 -0.59 -7.36 8.59
N GLN A 96 -0.31 -6.29 9.32
CA GLN A 96 1.03 -5.70 9.32
C GLN A 96 2.06 -6.64 9.96
N LEU A 97 1.71 -7.28 11.10
CA LEU A 97 2.57 -8.29 11.72
C LEU A 97 2.83 -9.47 10.76
N GLY A 98 1.78 -9.96 10.10
CA GLY A 98 1.89 -11.01 9.09
C GLY A 98 2.79 -10.60 7.91
N THR A 99 2.71 -9.35 7.48
CA THR A 99 3.57 -8.81 6.41
C THR A 99 5.03 -8.79 6.84
N LEU A 100 5.32 -8.29 8.05
CA LEU A 100 6.68 -8.28 8.60
C LEU A 100 7.23 -9.70 8.78
N TRP A 101 6.38 -10.65 9.18
CA TRP A 101 6.74 -12.06 9.27
C TRP A 101 7.08 -12.64 7.89
N LEU A 102 6.26 -12.41 6.86
CA LEU A 102 6.55 -12.84 5.48
C LEU A 102 7.87 -12.24 4.98
N VAL A 103 8.11 -10.95 5.21
CA VAL A 103 9.36 -10.29 4.86
C VAL A 103 10.54 -10.97 5.55
N TRP A 104 10.45 -11.23 6.85
CA TRP A 104 11.53 -11.83 7.62
C TRP A 104 11.79 -13.30 7.24
N GLU A 105 10.78 -14.16 7.36
CA GLU A 105 10.91 -15.60 7.18
C GLU A 105 11.02 -15.99 5.71
N LYS A 106 10.09 -15.50 4.86
CA LYS A 106 9.98 -15.96 3.47
C LYS A 106 10.91 -15.23 2.51
N LEU A 107 11.13 -13.93 2.70
CA LEU A 107 11.90 -13.12 1.75
C LEU A 107 13.34 -12.84 2.19
N LEU A 108 13.61 -12.74 3.49
CA LEU A 108 14.96 -12.57 4.05
C LEU A 108 15.58 -13.88 4.57
N GLY A 109 14.80 -14.95 4.66
CA GLY A 109 15.24 -16.29 5.02
C GLY A 109 15.39 -16.56 6.51
N GLY A 110 14.81 -15.71 7.38
CA GLY A 110 14.79 -15.91 8.83
C GLY A 110 16.15 -15.77 9.54
N LEU A 111 17.23 -15.51 8.79
CA LEU A 111 18.59 -15.43 9.34
C LEU A 111 18.94 -14.01 9.77
N TRP A 112 19.49 -13.90 10.97
CA TRP A 112 19.99 -12.64 11.48
C TRP A 112 21.22 -12.16 10.70
N SER A 113 21.12 -10.94 10.19
CA SER A 113 22.25 -10.15 9.71
C SER A 113 21.90 -8.67 9.84
N HIS A 114 22.90 -7.80 9.96
CA HIS A 114 22.64 -6.35 10.01
C HIS A 114 21.82 -5.86 8.82
N ARG A 115 22.07 -6.41 7.62
CA ARG A 115 21.33 -6.08 6.39
C ARG A 115 19.86 -6.50 6.49
N ASN A 116 19.60 -7.73 6.90
CA ASN A 116 18.23 -8.23 7.04
C ASN A 116 17.46 -7.47 8.13
N PHE A 117 18.13 -7.15 9.23
CA PHE A 117 17.54 -6.34 10.29
C PHE A 117 17.18 -4.94 9.81
N LEU A 118 18.06 -4.27 9.07
CA LEU A 118 17.75 -2.95 8.48
C LEU A 118 16.60 -3.02 7.47
N CYS A 119 16.54 -4.07 6.65
CA CYS A 119 15.40 -4.29 5.74
C CYS A 119 14.08 -4.45 6.50
N LEU A 120 14.08 -5.23 7.59
CA LEU A 120 12.90 -5.43 8.43
C LEU A 120 12.50 -4.16 9.20
N LEU A 121 13.49 -3.41 9.70
CA LEU A 121 13.24 -2.15 10.41
C LEU A 121 12.67 -1.10 9.45
N LEU A 122 13.20 -0.98 8.24
CA LEU A 122 12.60 -0.13 7.23
C LEU A 122 11.20 -0.61 6.86
N ALA A 123 10.94 -1.91 6.75
CA ALA A 123 9.59 -2.41 6.46
C ALA A 123 8.57 -2.00 7.55
N ALA A 124 8.99 -1.94 8.82
CA ALA A 124 8.13 -1.46 9.91
C ALA A 124 7.91 0.06 9.87
N PHE A 125 8.95 0.83 9.51
CA PHE A 125 8.91 2.29 9.40
C PHE A 125 8.74 2.79 7.96
N PHE A 126 8.19 1.95 7.09
CA PHE A 126 8.21 2.24 5.66
C PHE A 126 7.45 3.54 5.38
N PRO A 127 7.91 4.41 4.46
CA PRO A 127 7.13 5.54 3.95
C PRO A 127 5.62 5.24 3.86
N GLY A 128 4.81 6.03 4.57
CA GLY A 128 3.36 5.80 4.70
C GLY A 128 2.94 4.86 5.84
N HIS A 129 3.83 4.57 6.80
CA HIS A 129 3.61 3.59 7.89
C HIS A 129 2.30 3.74 8.66
N ILE A 130 1.82 4.99 8.84
CA ILE A 130 0.54 5.30 9.48
C ILE A 130 -0.62 4.47 8.91
N TYR A 131 -0.63 4.20 7.60
CA TYR A 131 -1.72 3.47 6.95
C TYR A 131 -1.68 1.95 7.19
N TYR A 132 -0.58 1.40 7.71
CA TYR A 132 -0.56 -0.01 8.15
C TYR A 132 -1.26 -0.20 9.49
N HIS A 133 -1.49 0.88 10.23
CA HIS A 133 -2.04 0.86 11.58
C HIS A 133 -3.42 1.52 11.67
N ALA A 134 -3.69 2.47 10.78
CA ALA A 134 -4.99 3.09 10.62
C ALA A 134 -6.11 2.09 10.30
N VAL A 135 -7.35 2.52 10.54
CA VAL A 135 -8.56 1.84 10.03
C VAL A 135 -8.64 2.06 8.52
N PHE A 136 -7.80 1.33 7.78
CA PHE A 136 -7.54 1.51 6.36
C PHE A 136 -6.95 0.21 5.76
N PRO A 137 -7.22 -0.16 4.49
CA PRO A 137 -6.90 -1.50 3.96
C PRO A 137 -5.44 -1.74 3.59
N ILE A 138 -4.52 -0.80 3.81
CA ILE A 138 -3.15 -0.88 3.25
C ILE A 138 -2.39 -2.08 3.83
N SER A 139 -2.51 -2.34 5.13
CA SER A 139 -1.94 -3.54 5.80
C SER A 139 -2.48 -4.85 5.22
N VAL A 140 -3.80 -4.92 4.99
CA VAL A 140 -4.46 -6.10 4.39
C VAL A 140 -3.97 -6.32 2.97
N PHE A 141 -3.94 -5.25 2.18
CA PHE A 141 -3.43 -5.30 0.82
C PHE A 141 -1.96 -5.73 0.79
N THR A 142 -1.08 -5.10 1.58
CA THR A 142 0.36 -5.39 1.55
C THR A 142 0.63 -6.83 1.99
N PHE A 143 -0.12 -7.36 2.95
CA PHE A 143 -0.03 -8.77 3.32
C PHE A 143 -0.36 -9.68 2.15
N PHE A 144 -1.54 -9.54 1.55
CA PHE A 144 -1.99 -10.43 0.47
C PHE A 144 -1.16 -10.27 -0.81
N ALA A 145 -0.72 -9.05 -1.12
CA ALA A 145 0.22 -8.81 -2.21
C ALA A 145 1.54 -9.52 -1.94
N THR A 146 2.14 -9.36 -0.75
CA THR A 146 3.40 -10.02 -0.36
C THR A 146 3.26 -11.54 -0.38
N LEU A 147 2.14 -12.07 0.12
CA LEU A 147 1.83 -13.49 0.10
C LEU A 147 1.72 -14.03 -1.33
N SER A 148 1.08 -13.27 -2.24
CA SER A 148 1.03 -13.59 -3.66
C SER A 148 2.44 -13.68 -4.28
N LEU A 149 3.31 -12.72 -3.97
CA LEU A 149 4.70 -12.73 -4.42
C LEU A 149 5.46 -13.95 -3.89
N CYS A 150 5.27 -14.31 -2.61
CA CYS A 150 5.88 -15.51 -2.01
C CYS A 150 5.44 -16.78 -2.76
N TYR A 151 4.14 -16.94 -3.02
CA TYR A 151 3.63 -18.10 -3.77
C TYR A 151 4.10 -18.14 -5.24
N LEU A 152 4.31 -17.00 -5.89
CA LEU A 152 4.94 -16.96 -7.22
C LEU A 152 6.37 -17.47 -7.20
N LEU A 153 7.13 -17.15 -6.15
CA LEU A 153 8.50 -17.65 -5.96
C LEU A 153 8.50 -19.15 -5.68
N GLU A 154 7.54 -19.63 -4.90
CA GLU A 154 7.31 -21.05 -4.56
C GLU A 154 6.64 -21.87 -5.68
N HIS A 155 6.35 -21.28 -6.85
CA HIS A 155 5.69 -21.96 -7.98
C HIS A 155 4.27 -22.47 -7.71
N GLN A 156 3.51 -21.79 -6.86
CA GLN A 156 2.11 -22.11 -6.56
C GLN A 156 1.16 -21.10 -7.22
N PRO A 157 0.81 -21.25 -8.51
CA PRO A 157 0.07 -20.22 -9.25
C PRO A 157 -1.35 -19.99 -8.74
N PHE A 158 -2.02 -21.04 -8.26
CA PHE A 158 -3.38 -20.92 -7.71
C PHE A 158 -3.36 -20.17 -6.38
N SER A 159 -2.47 -20.53 -5.46
CA SER A 159 -2.30 -19.84 -4.17
C SER A 159 -1.87 -18.38 -4.37
N SER A 160 -0.95 -18.12 -5.30
CA SER A 160 -0.57 -16.77 -5.68
C SER A 160 -1.76 -15.99 -6.24
N GLY A 161 -2.50 -16.58 -7.18
CA GLY A 161 -3.66 -15.96 -7.79
C GLY A 161 -4.77 -15.65 -6.78
N ALA A 162 -5.03 -16.56 -5.84
CA ALA A 162 -6.01 -16.36 -4.77
C ALA A 162 -5.58 -15.24 -3.80
N ALA A 163 -4.32 -15.22 -3.39
CA ALA A 163 -3.78 -14.12 -2.58
C ALA A 163 -3.83 -12.78 -3.35
N GLY A 164 -3.47 -12.79 -4.64
CA GLY A 164 -3.60 -11.62 -5.50
C GLY A 164 -5.04 -11.16 -5.68
N ALA A 165 -6.01 -12.09 -5.73
CA ALA A 165 -7.43 -11.77 -5.79
C ALA A 165 -7.87 -11.06 -4.50
N LEU A 166 -7.45 -11.55 -3.33
CA LEU A 166 -7.74 -10.92 -2.04
C LEU A 166 -7.10 -9.52 -1.94
N ALA A 167 -5.88 -9.34 -2.47
CA ALA A 167 -5.26 -8.02 -2.57
C ALA A 167 -6.08 -7.07 -3.46
N SER A 168 -6.44 -7.51 -4.68
CA SER A 168 -7.30 -6.76 -5.62
C SER A 168 -8.70 -6.48 -5.10
N PHE A 169 -9.24 -7.33 -4.24
CA PHE A 169 -10.54 -7.15 -3.61
C PHE A 169 -10.49 -6.21 -2.40
N SER A 170 -9.32 -6.02 -1.80
CA SER A 170 -9.11 -5.19 -0.62
C SER A 170 -8.73 -3.74 -0.95
N TYR A 171 -8.04 -3.49 -2.07
CA TYR A 171 -7.58 -2.16 -2.43
C TYR A 171 -7.60 -1.89 -3.93
N SER A 172 -7.89 -0.63 -4.30
CA SER A 172 -8.21 -0.22 -5.67
C SER A 172 -7.08 -0.41 -6.69
N THR A 173 -5.82 -0.33 -6.26
CA THR A 173 -4.66 -0.61 -7.11
C THR A 173 -4.20 -2.07 -7.06
N GLY A 174 -4.91 -2.94 -6.33
CA GLY A 174 -4.48 -4.33 -6.16
C GLY A 174 -4.51 -5.14 -7.45
N PHE A 175 -5.31 -4.73 -8.45
CA PHE A 175 -5.29 -5.35 -9.78
C PHE A 175 -3.90 -5.32 -10.44
N LEU A 176 -3.01 -4.42 -10.01
CA LEU A 176 -1.62 -4.33 -10.50
C LEU A 176 -0.76 -5.55 -10.12
N VAL A 177 -1.19 -6.40 -9.19
CA VAL A 177 -0.55 -7.70 -8.94
C VAL A 177 -0.59 -8.58 -10.19
N ALA A 178 -1.64 -8.47 -11.02
CA ALA A 178 -1.78 -9.25 -12.23
C ALA A 178 -0.70 -8.97 -13.30
N PRO A 179 -0.46 -7.71 -13.75
CA PRO A 179 0.61 -7.43 -14.69
C PRO A 179 2.00 -7.74 -14.11
N VAL A 180 2.20 -7.63 -12.78
CA VAL A 180 3.46 -8.06 -12.13
C VAL A 180 3.67 -9.57 -12.28
N ALA A 181 2.66 -10.38 -11.96
CA ALA A 181 2.73 -11.84 -12.09
C ALA A 181 2.96 -12.28 -13.54
N PHE A 182 2.26 -11.64 -14.47
CA PHE A 182 2.40 -11.89 -15.90
C PHE A 182 3.80 -11.51 -16.42
N ALA A 183 4.27 -10.30 -16.13
CA ALA A 183 5.60 -9.83 -16.54
C ALA A 183 6.71 -10.70 -15.95
N PHE A 184 6.59 -11.12 -14.68
CA PHE A 184 7.55 -12.02 -14.05
C PHE A 184 7.63 -13.37 -14.76
N ALA A 185 6.50 -13.93 -15.18
CA ALA A 185 6.45 -15.19 -15.92
C ALA A 185 7.08 -15.07 -17.32
N LEU A 186 6.92 -13.93 -18.00
CA LEU A 186 7.55 -13.65 -19.30
C LEU A 186 9.07 -13.43 -19.18
N LEU A 187 9.51 -12.69 -18.16
CA LEU A 187 10.89 -12.22 -18.04
C LEU A 187 11.84 -13.18 -17.31
N ALA A 188 11.34 -14.30 -16.79
CA ALA A 188 12.18 -15.31 -16.16
C ALA A 188 12.98 -16.10 -17.23
N LYS A 189 13.95 -15.42 -17.86
CA LYS A 189 14.75 -15.79 -19.05
C LYS A 189 15.69 -17.00 -18.93
N PHE A 190 15.69 -17.73 -17.81
CA PHE A 190 16.70 -18.77 -17.53
C PHE A 190 16.10 -20.15 -17.23
N GLN A 191 15.11 -20.60 -18.00
CA GLN A 191 14.33 -21.77 -17.58
C GLN A 191 14.24 -22.88 -18.61
N ARG A 192 14.48 -24.11 -18.13
CA ARG A 192 14.43 -25.37 -18.87
C ARG A 192 13.05 -25.68 -19.48
N HIS A 193 11.96 -25.08 -18.97
CA HIS A 193 10.58 -25.29 -19.45
C HIS A 193 9.75 -23.98 -19.45
N PRO A 194 9.80 -23.17 -20.51
CA PRO A 194 9.16 -21.85 -20.55
C PRO A 194 7.62 -21.87 -20.59
N SER A 195 7.00 -22.87 -21.24
CA SER A 195 5.54 -22.94 -21.42
C SER A 195 4.75 -23.14 -20.12
N GLY A 196 5.24 -24.03 -19.24
CA GLY A 196 4.58 -24.30 -17.95
C GLY A 196 4.57 -23.10 -16.99
N LYS A 197 5.61 -22.27 -17.05
CA LYS A 197 5.74 -21.10 -16.17
C LYS A 197 4.94 -19.90 -16.68
N LEU A 198 4.85 -19.72 -18.00
CA LEU A 198 3.94 -18.74 -18.59
C LEU A 198 2.48 -19.06 -18.22
N ARG A 199 2.07 -20.33 -18.34
CA ARG A 199 0.75 -20.78 -17.89
C ARG A 199 0.51 -20.49 -16.41
N ALA A 200 1.49 -20.80 -15.55
CA ALA A 200 1.41 -20.49 -14.13
C ALA A 200 1.24 -18.98 -13.85
N GLY A 201 2.02 -18.12 -14.53
CA GLY A 201 1.88 -16.66 -14.43
C GLY A 201 0.53 -16.16 -14.92
N MET A 202 0.01 -16.70 -16.02
CA MET A 202 -1.32 -16.36 -16.53
C MET A 202 -2.43 -16.76 -15.56
N ILE A 203 -2.34 -17.94 -14.93
CA ILE A 203 -3.30 -18.37 -13.90
C ILE A 203 -3.26 -17.39 -12.72
N ALA A 204 -2.08 -17.07 -12.20
CA ALA A 204 -1.94 -16.13 -11.09
C ALA A 204 -2.48 -14.73 -11.44
N ALA A 205 -2.17 -14.24 -12.65
CA ALA A 205 -2.65 -12.95 -13.13
C ALA A 205 -4.18 -12.93 -13.32
N ALA A 206 -4.74 -13.95 -13.97
CA ALA A 206 -6.17 -14.05 -14.21
C ALA A 206 -6.97 -14.11 -12.91
N LEU A 207 -6.55 -14.95 -11.96
CA LEU A 207 -7.18 -15.03 -10.65
C LEU A 207 -7.05 -13.71 -9.87
N SER A 208 -5.89 -13.03 -9.95
CA SER A 208 -5.71 -11.71 -9.33
C SER A 208 -6.72 -10.68 -9.87
N LEU A 209 -7.03 -10.71 -11.18
CA LEU A 209 -8.04 -9.85 -11.80
C LEU A 209 -9.47 -10.23 -11.39
N LEU A 210 -9.75 -11.49 -11.08
CA LEU A 210 -11.07 -11.89 -10.58
C LEU A 210 -11.41 -11.21 -9.26
N GLY A 211 -10.43 -10.91 -8.40
CA GLY A 211 -10.65 -10.10 -7.20
C GLY A 211 -11.20 -8.71 -7.50
N PHE A 212 -10.64 -8.03 -8.51
CA PHE A 212 -11.15 -6.73 -8.96
C PHE A 212 -12.53 -6.87 -9.64
N ALA A 213 -12.72 -7.89 -10.48
CA ALA A 213 -14.01 -8.16 -11.11
C ALA A 213 -15.11 -8.45 -10.09
N ALA A 214 -14.79 -9.12 -8.99
CA ALA A 214 -15.72 -9.37 -7.87
C ALA A 214 -16.18 -8.07 -7.21
N VAL A 215 -15.34 -7.04 -7.12
CA VAL A 215 -15.75 -5.70 -6.64
C VAL A 215 -16.77 -5.08 -7.58
N LEU A 216 -16.55 -5.15 -8.91
CA LEU A 216 -17.49 -4.62 -9.88
C LEU A 216 -18.84 -5.37 -9.84
N ALA A 217 -18.80 -6.69 -9.64
CA ALA A 217 -19.99 -7.51 -9.46
C ALA A 217 -20.73 -7.14 -8.18
N LEU A 218 -20.02 -6.92 -7.08
CA LEU A 218 -20.62 -6.48 -5.82
C LEU A 218 -21.30 -5.11 -5.97
N HIS A 219 -20.67 -4.15 -6.65
CA HIS A 219 -21.31 -2.87 -6.95
C HIS A 219 -22.56 -3.03 -7.82
N LYS A 220 -22.57 -3.96 -8.78
CA LYS A 220 -23.79 -4.25 -9.55
C LYS A 220 -24.92 -4.78 -8.65
N LEU A 221 -24.59 -5.64 -7.68
CA LEU A 221 -25.54 -6.24 -6.76
C LEU A 221 -26.07 -5.25 -5.72
N GLU A 222 -25.21 -4.45 -5.10
CA GLU A 222 -25.60 -3.55 -4.00
C GLU A 222 -26.20 -2.22 -4.49
N VAL A 223 -25.65 -1.64 -5.57
CA VAL A 223 -26.05 -0.30 -6.03
C VAL A 223 -26.51 -0.28 -7.49
N GLY A 224 -26.71 -1.45 -8.11
CA GLY A 224 -27.26 -1.57 -9.46
C GLY A 224 -26.32 -1.16 -10.59
N GLN A 225 -25.07 -0.77 -10.31
CA GLN A 225 -24.16 -0.11 -11.25
C GLN A 225 -22.76 -0.75 -11.26
N TRP A 226 -22.40 -1.44 -12.35
CA TRP A 226 -21.04 -2.01 -12.54
C TRP A 226 -19.93 -0.96 -12.43
N ALA A 227 -20.18 0.23 -12.99
CA ALA A 227 -19.19 1.31 -13.09
C ALA A 227 -19.20 2.26 -11.88
N ALA A 228 -19.85 1.92 -10.77
CA ALA A 228 -19.96 2.81 -9.60
C ALA A 228 -18.60 3.32 -9.11
N PHE A 229 -17.61 2.41 -9.01
CA PHE A 229 -16.23 2.76 -8.68
C PHE A 229 -15.66 3.85 -9.59
N PHE A 230 -15.69 3.63 -10.90
CA PHE A 230 -15.13 4.56 -11.87
C PHE A 230 -15.84 5.91 -11.85
N LYS A 231 -17.17 5.92 -11.69
CA LYS A 231 -17.98 7.14 -11.59
C LYS A 231 -17.64 7.97 -10.35
N VAL A 232 -17.49 7.33 -9.19
CA VAL A 232 -17.07 8.01 -7.96
C VAL A 232 -15.62 8.51 -8.06
N GLN A 233 -14.74 7.73 -8.70
CA GLN A 233 -13.33 8.09 -8.83
C GLN A 233 -13.06 9.18 -9.87
N ALA A 234 -13.93 9.38 -10.85
CA ALA A 234 -13.74 10.34 -11.95
C ALA A 234 -13.48 11.78 -11.47
N LYS A 235 -14.03 12.18 -10.32
CA LYS A 235 -13.85 13.53 -9.75
C LYS A 235 -12.45 13.81 -9.20
N TYR A 236 -11.62 12.78 -9.02
CA TYR A 236 -10.25 12.94 -8.51
C TYR A 236 -9.22 13.18 -9.62
N GLY A 237 -9.64 13.51 -10.85
CA GLY A 237 -8.71 13.91 -11.91
C GLY A 237 -7.74 12.80 -12.35
N HIS A 238 -8.12 11.54 -12.16
CA HIS A 238 -7.37 10.38 -12.62
C HIS A 238 -7.29 10.36 -14.16
N GLY A 239 -6.09 10.16 -14.69
CA GLY A 239 -5.87 10.15 -16.14
C GLY A 239 -4.46 9.70 -16.52
N LEU A 240 -4.07 9.90 -17.77
CA LEU A 240 -2.69 9.65 -18.22
C LEU A 240 -1.88 10.94 -18.09
N HIS A 241 -0.95 10.95 -17.15
CA HIS A 241 -0.06 12.07 -16.85
C HIS A 241 1.40 11.70 -17.08
N ASN A 242 2.25 12.72 -17.21
CA ASN A 242 3.69 12.53 -17.25
C ASN A 242 4.21 12.25 -15.82
N PRO A 243 4.77 11.05 -15.54
CA PRO A 243 5.18 10.69 -14.19
C PRO A 243 6.28 11.60 -13.62
N TRP A 244 7.11 12.20 -14.48
CA TRP A 244 8.14 13.15 -14.05
C TRP A 244 7.55 14.49 -13.63
N HIS A 245 6.49 14.92 -14.31
CA HIS A 245 5.74 16.11 -13.91
C HIS A 245 5.09 15.90 -12.55
N THR A 246 4.36 14.79 -12.39
CA THR A 246 3.69 14.45 -11.12
C THR A 246 4.69 14.30 -9.98
N LEU A 247 5.86 13.67 -10.20
CA LEU A 247 6.88 13.61 -9.15
C LEU A 247 7.39 15.01 -8.78
N ARG A 248 7.71 15.85 -9.76
CA ARG A 248 8.19 17.22 -9.52
C ARG A 248 7.18 18.06 -8.74
N GLU A 249 5.89 17.94 -9.05
CA GLU A 249 4.82 18.62 -8.31
C GLU A 249 4.74 18.15 -6.85
N ASN A 250 4.87 16.85 -6.59
CA ASN A 250 4.90 16.31 -5.24
C ASN A 250 6.16 16.73 -4.46
N LEU A 251 7.27 17.02 -5.14
CA LEU A 251 8.51 17.51 -4.54
C LEU A 251 8.60 19.04 -4.44
N ALA A 252 7.74 19.78 -5.13
CA ALA A 252 7.76 21.24 -5.16
C ALA A 252 7.69 21.90 -3.76
N PRO A 253 6.94 21.37 -2.77
CA PRO A 253 6.93 21.94 -1.42
C PRO A 253 8.30 22.02 -0.74
N LEU A 254 9.28 21.20 -1.15
CA LEU A 254 10.63 21.21 -0.57
C LEU A 254 11.43 22.46 -0.96
N ALA A 255 11.08 23.10 -2.08
CA ALA A 255 11.75 24.32 -2.54
C ALA A 255 11.40 25.54 -1.67
N ALA A 256 10.26 25.50 -0.96
CA ALA A 256 9.73 26.64 -0.22
C ALA A 256 10.43 26.93 1.14
N LYS A 257 11.51 26.20 1.48
CA LYS A 257 12.27 26.30 2.75
C LYS A 257 11.40 26.52 4.01
N PRO A 258 10.41 25.65 4.27
CA PRO A 258 9.51 25.81 5.41
C PRO A 258 10.25 25.53 6.72
N SER A 259 9.98 26.36 7.74
CA SER A 259 10.58 26.24 9.07
C SER A 259 9.91 25.17 9.95
N THR A 260 8.79 24.56 9.51
CA THR A 260 7.98 23.62 10.30
C THR A 260 7.46 22.44 9.46
N TRP A 261 7.08 21.36 10.14
CA TRP A 261 6.41 20.21 9.52
C TRP A 261 4.99 20.59 9.10
N THR A 262 4.81 20.93 7.83
CA THR A 262 3.50 21.24 7.26
C THR A 262 2.89 20.03 6.54
N ARG A 263 1.58 20.12 6.25
CA ARG A 263 0.82 19.10 5.50
C ARG A 263 1.37 18.80 4.09
N SER A 264 2.19 19.68 3.53
CA SER A 264 2.79 19.50 2.20
C SER A 264 4.24 19.03 2.26
N VAL A 265 4.97 19.31 3.35
CA VAL A 265 6.42 19.11 3.41
C VAL A 265 6.79 17.71 3.85
N ALA A 266 6.14 17.19 4.88
CA ALA A 266 6.42 15.83 5.33
C ALA A 266 6.07 14.79 4.25
N PRO A 267 4.90 14.89 3.55
CA PRO A 267 4.66 14.03 2.38
C PRO A 267 5.67 14.23 1.25
N ALA A 268 6.08 15.46 0.94
CA ALA A 268 7.09 15.69 -0.10
C ALA A 268 8.46 15.08 0.25
N LEU A 269 8.89 15.15 1.52
CA LEU A 269 10.10 14.49 2.01
C LEU A 269 9.96 12.96 1.94
N GLN A 270 8.76 12.43 2.20
CA GLN A 270 8.47 11.03 2.03
C GLN A 270 8.65 10.60 0.57
N SER A 271 8.06 11.35 -0.36
CA SER A 271 8.16 11.06 -1.79
C SER A 271 9.59 11.18 -2.29
N ALA A 272 10.38 12.12 -1.77
CA ALA A 272 11.81 12.21 -2.04
C ALA A 272 12.55 10.95 -1.56
N LEU A 273 12.29 10.50 -0.33
CA LEU A 273 12.90 9.31 0.24
C LEU A 273 12.56 8.04 -0.57
N VAL A 274 11.28 7.89 -0.96
CA VAL A 274 10.82 6.77 -1.80
C VAL A 274 11.46 6.83 -3.19
N ALA A 275 11.53 8.00 -3.81
CA ALA A 275 12.21 8.15 -5.10
C ALA A 275 13.70 7.78 -5.00
N ILE A 276 14.42 8.23 -3.96
CA ILE A 276 15.82 7.86 -3.73
C ILE A 276 15.96 6.36 -3.53
N LEU A 277 15.08 5.72 -2.74
CA LEU A 277 15.05 4.27 -2.54
C LEU A 277 14.88 3.53 -3.88
N VAL A 278 13.85 3.88 -4.65
CA VAL A 278 13.54 3.20 -5.93
C VAL A 278 14.68 3.40 -6.94
N MET A 279 15.19 4.63 -7.07
CA MET A 279 16.32 4.90 -7.97
C MET A 279 17.58 4.14 -7.55
N SER A 280 17.87 4.05 -6.25
CA SER A 280 18.99 3.26 -5.72
C SER A 280 18.84 1.78 -6.04
N ILE A 281 17.64 1.23 -5.92
CA ILE A 281 17.33 -0.15 -6.31
C ILE A 281 17.55 -0.34 -7.80
N VAL A 282 16.99 0.52 -8.66
CA VAL A 282 17.14 0.43 -10.12
C VAL A 282 18.61 0.46 -10.53
N ILE A 283 19.37 1.45 -10.02
CA ILE A 283 20.80 1.58 -10.30
C ILE A 283 21.56 0.32 -9.85
N SER A 284 21.26 -0.18 -8.64
CA SER A 284 21.86 -1.41 -8.12
C SER A 284 21.55 -2.63 -9.00
N MET A 285 20.31 -2.77 -9.48
CA MET A 285 19.90 -3.88 -10.34
C MET A 285 20.54 -3.80 -11.73
N LEU A 286 20.71 -2.60 -12.28
CA LEU A 286 21.41 -2.40 -13.55
C LEU A 286 22.89 -2.75 -13.46
N TRP A 287 23.56 -2.33 -12.38
CA TRP A 287 24.97 -2.66 -12.14
C TRP A 287 25.19 -4.14 -11.83
N ARG A 288 24.28 -4.76 -11.09
CA ARG A 288 24.36 -6.17 -10.65
C ARG A 288 23.48 -7.10 -11.49
N ARG A 289 23.20 -6.75 -12.75
CA ARG A 289 22.26 -7.49 -13.61
C ARG A 289 22.56 -8.98 -13.74
N MET A 290 23.84 -9.35 -13.65
CA MET A 290 24.31 -10.75 -13.72
C MET A 290 24.09 -11.53 -12.42
N GLU A 291 23.89 -10.84 -11.29
CA GLU A 291 23.67 -11.42 -9.96
C GLU A 291 22.19 -11.42 -9.56
N MET A 292 21.29 -10.94 -10.45
CA MET A 292 19.88 -10.80 -10.15
C MET A 292 19.22 -12.17 -9.96
N THR A 293 18.68 -12.40 -8.77
CA THR A 293 17.88 -13.58 -8.49
C THR A 293 16.45 -13.41 -9.00
N ARG A 294 15.70 -14.51 -9.06
CA ARG A 294 14.27 -14.47 -9.39
C ARG A 294 13.47 -13.62 -8.41
N GLN A 295 13.82 -13.66 -7.13
CA GLN A 295 13.22 -12.81 -6.11
C GLN A 295 13.52 -11.33 -6.38
N ASP A 296 14.76 -11.00 -6.71
CA ASP A 296 15.13 -9.61 -7.01
C ASP A 296 14.37 -9.10 -8.25
N LEU A 297 14.23 -9.91 -9.30
CA LEU A 297 13.43 -9.55 -10.48
C LEU A 297 11.95 -9.32 -10.12
N LEU A 298 11.31 -10.25 -9.41
CA LEU A 298 9.90 -10.15 -9.05
C LEU A 298 9.61 -8.90 -8.21
N LEU A 299 10.42 -8.67 -7.17
CA LEU A 299 10.27 -7.50 -6.30
C LEU A 299 10.58 -6.20 -7.05
N THR A 300 11.53 -6.21 -7.99
CA THR A 300 11.81 -5.02 -8.84
C THR A 300 10.61 -4.70 -9.73
N LEU A 301 10.01 -5.72 -10.37
CA LEU A 301 8.80 -5.54 -11.19
C LEU A 301 7.65 -4.98 -10.33
N PHE A 302 7.41 -5.58 -9.17
CA PHE A 302 6.40 -5.08 -8.22
C PHE A 302 6.66 -3.61 -7.84
N THR A 303 7.88 -3.29 -7.43
CA THR A 303 8.27 -1.94 -7.00
C THR A 303 8.04 -0.93 -8.12
N LEU A 304 8.50 -1.23 -9.34
CA LEU A 304 8.36 -0.30 -10.47
C LEU A 304 6.90 -0.14 -10.89
N THR A 305 6.11 -1.23 -10.93
CA THR A 305 4.69 -1.15 -11.28
C THR A 305 3.93 -0.29 -10.27
N PHE A 306 4.10 -0.54 -8.97
CA PHE A 306 3.37 0.19 -7.93
C PHE A 306 3.88 1.62 -7.71
N TRP A 307 5.12 1.92 -8.08
CA TRP A 307 5.67 3.28 -7.98
C TRP A 307 5.30 4.14 -9.19
N LEU A 308 5.40 3.59 -10.41
CA LEU A 308 5.09 4.31 -11.64
C LEU A 308 3.60 4.52 -11.83
N PHE A 309 2.76 3.57 -11.42
CA PHE A 309 1.31 3.66 -11.64
C PHE A 309 0.69 4.94 -11.04
N PRO A 310 0.84 5.28 -9.75
CA PRO A 310 0.28 6.53 -9.21
C PRO A 310 0.88 7.78 -9.85
N LEU A 311 2.16 7.74 -10.25
CA LEU A 311 2.79 8.85 -10.96
C LEU A 311 2.19 9.07 -12.36
N VAL A 312 1.80 7.99 -13.05
CA VAL A 312 1.11 8.06 -14.35
C VAL A 312 -0.36 8.46 -14.16
N MET A 313 -1.03 7.96 -13.13
CA MET A 313 -2.43 8.26 -12.85
C MET A 313 -2.67 9.74 -12.52
N GLY A 314 -1.69 10.42 -11.92
CA GLY A 314 -1.72 11.85 -11.61
C GLY A 314 -1.88 12.17 -10.12
N GLY A 315 -1.76 13.46 -9.78
CA GLY A 315 -1.68 13.95 -8.40
C GLY A 315 -3.00 14.23 -7.69
N GLY A 316 -4.15 13.82 -8.25
CA GLY A 316 -5.45 14.10 -7.64
C GLY A 316 -5.78 13.28 -6.38
N VAL A 317 -4.86 12.41 -5.95
CA VAL A 317 -4.93 11.65 -4.69
C VAL A 317 -3.59 11.67 -3.96
N SER A 318 -3.62 11.47 -2.63
CA SER A 318 -2.46 11.37 -1.74
C SER A 318 -1.40 10.36 -2.23
N ILE A 319 -0.35 10.80 -2.95
CA ILE A 319 0.69 9.90 -3.48
C ILE A 319 1.40 9.11 -2.38
N TYR A 320 1.63 9.74 -1.23
CA TYR A 320 2.32 9.17 -0.07
C TYR A 320 1.59 7.95 0.52
N ARG A 321 0.29 7.80 0.22
CA ARG A 321 -0.49 6.59 0.54
C ARG A 321 -0.20 5.46 -0.44
N ALA A 322 -0.11 5.76 -1.74
CA ALA A 322 0.24 4.77 -2.75
C ALA A 322 1.69 4.29 -2.58
N GLU A 323 2.58 5.16 -2.11
CA GLU A 323 3.96 4.80 -1.77
C GLU A 323 4.04 3.72 -0.71
N ALA A 324 3.14 3.69 0.29
CA ALA A 324 3.09 2.63 1.31
C ALA A 324 2.96 1.22 0.70
N LEU A 325 2.40 1.10 -0.49
CA LEU A 325 2.27 -0.20 -1.16
C LEU A 325 3.62 -0.81 -1.55
N LEU A 326 4.70 -0.02 -1.56
CA LEU A 326 6.04 -0.42 -1.93
C LEU A 326 6.80 -1.15 -0.82
N LEU A 327 6.19 -1.45 0.33
CA LEU A 327 6.85 -2.14 1.46
C LEU A 327 7.70 -3.35 1.04
N PRO A 328 7.25 -4.26 0.13
CA PRO A 328 8.07 -5.40 -0.32
C PRO A 328 9.44 -5.00 -0.91
N ALA A 329 9.60 -3.77 -1.40
CA ALA A 329 10.85 -3.23 -1.93
C ALA A 329 11.96 -3.18 -0.86
N CYS A 330 11.63 -3.15 0.43
CA CYS A 330 12.62 -3.18 1.52
C CYS A 330 13.60 -4.34 1.39
N VAL A 331 13.13 -5.48 0.90
CA VAL A 331 13.97 -6.68 0.73
C VAL A 331 15.08 -6.46 -0.29
N LEU A 332 14.85 -5.63 -1.31
CA LEU A 332 15.86 -5.31 -2.34
C LEU A 332 17.02 -4.49 -1.76
N MET A 333 16.82 -3.81 -0.62
CA MET A 333 17.87 -3.03 0.02
C MET A 333 19.05 -3.87 0.48
N ARG A 334 18.87 -5.18 0.71
CA ARG A 334 19.98 -6.09 1.04
C ARG A 334 21.13 -6.03 0.02
N ARG A 335 20.83 -5.63 -1.22
CA ARG A 335 21.77 -5.46 -2.35
C ARG A 335 22.51 -4.12 -2.35
N LEU A 336 22.05 -3.14 -1.58
CA LEU A 336 22.67 -1.82 -1.47
C LEU A 336 23.88 -1.83 -0.52
N PRO A 337 24.81 -0.87 -0.64
CA PRO A 337 25.86 -0.65 0.36
C PRO A 337 25.26 -0.41 1.75
N LEU A 338 25.92 -0.92 2.80
CA LEU A 338 25.39 -0.85 4.16
C LEU A 338 25.15 0.61 4.61
N ALA A 339 26.04 1.54 4.26
CA ALA A 339 25.87 2.96 4.56
C ALA A 339 24.57 3.53 3.99
N LEU A 340 24.21 3.17 2.75
CA LEU A 340 22.97 3.61 2.12
C LEU A 340 21.75 2.95 2.79
N GLN A 341 21.83 1.67 3.16
CA GLN A 341 20.76 0.99 3.90
C GLN A 341 20.48 1.68 5.24
N THR A 342 21.54 1.97 6.00
CA THR A 342 21.44 2.67 7.28
C THR A 342 20.86 4.06 7.09
N GLY A 343 21.38 4.84 6.12
CA GLY A 343 20.88 6.19 5.85
C GLY A 343 19.39 6.22 5.51
N LEU A 344 18.94 5.37 4.57
CA LEU A 344 17.54 5.26 4.19
C LEU A 344 16.64 4.86 5.37
N THR A 345 17.10 3.90 6.19
CA THR A 345 16.35 3.43 7.37
C THR A 345 16.24 4.52 8.43
N VAL A 346 17.34 5.21 8.74
CA VAL A 346 17.35 6.32 9.70
C VAL A 346 16.45 7.46 9.23
N CYS A 347 16.51 7.84 7.94
CA CYS A 347 15.61 8.84 7.38
C CYS A 347 14.14 8.44 7.49
N ALA A 348 13.80 7.18 7.23
CA ALA A 348 12.43 6.68 7.36
C ALA A 348 11.92 6.73 8.81
N VAL A 349 12.74 6.28 9.77
CA VAL A 349 12.43 6.34 11.21
C VAL A 349 12.23 7.79 11.66
N PHE A 350 13.11 8.71 11.24
CA PHE A 350 13.00 10.12 11.58
C PHE A 350 11.74 10.76 11.00
N LEU A 351 11.41 10.44 9.75
CA LEU A 351 10.23 10.96 9.06
C LEU A 351 8.91 10.36 9.59
N ALA A 352 8.96 9.18 10.21
CA ALA A 352 7.78 8.53 10.75
C ALA A 352 7.08 9.39 11.81
N TYR A 353 7.83 10.04 12.69
CA TYR A 353 7.27 10.89 13.74
C TYR A 353 6.42 12.07 13.21
N PRO A 354 6.95 12.97 12.35
CA PRO A 354 6.14 14.07 11.82
C PRO A 354 4.97 13.60 10.96
N MET A 355 5.11 12.50 10.22
CA MET A 355 3.97 11.90 9.49
C MET A 355 2.87 11.44 10.44
N ALA A 356 3.22 10.75 11.53
CA ALA A 356 2.27 10.32 12.56
C ALA A 356 1.62 11.51 13.27
N MET A 357 2.38 12.56 13.62
CA MET A 357 1.81 13.76 14.23
C MET A 357 0.76 14.41 13.32
N LEU A 358 1.09 14.59 12.04
CA LEU A 358 0.17 15.19 11.08
C LEU A 358 -1.08 14.32 10.85
N PHE A 359 -0.94 13.00 10.88
CA PHE A 359 -2.07 12.07 10.83
C PHE A 359 -3.00 12.23 12.04
N TYR A 360 -2.45 12.22 13.26
CA TYR A 360 -3.25 12.34 14.48
C TYR A 360 -3.87 13.72 14.67
N SER A 361 -3.23 14.78 14.15
CA SER A 361 -3.80 16.13 14.07
C SER A 361 -4.80 16.32 12.91
N SER A 362 -5.21 15.25 12.21
CA SER A 362 -6.15 15.30 11.09
C SER A 362 -5.70 16.22 9.95
N LYS A 363 -4.39 16.31 9.68
CA LYS A 363 -3.81 17.12 8.59
C LYS A 363 -3.44 16.30 7.36
N LEU A 364 -3.32 14.97 7.49
CA LEU A 364 -3.13 14.03 6.38
C LEU A 364 -4.44 13.28 6.11
N VAL A 365 -4.73 13.05 4.84
CA VAL A 365 -5.95 12.40 4.31
C VAL A 365 -5.66 10.99 3.86
#